data_AF-V9L9E6-F1
#
_entry.id   AF-V9L9E6-F1
#
_cell.length_a   1.000
_cell.length_b   1.000
_cell.length_c   1.000
_cell.angle_alpha   90.00
_cell.angle_beta   90.00
_cell.angle_gamma   90.00
#
_symmetry.space_group_name_H-M   'P 1'
#
loop_
_entity.id
_entity.type
_entity.pdbx_description
1 polymer ?
#
loop_
_entity_poly.entity_id
_entity_poly.type
_entity_poly.pdbx_seq_one_letter_code
_entity_poly.pdbx_strand_id
1 'polypeptide(L)'
;WDKLDGFVPAHFLGWYLKTLMIRDWWMCMIISVMFEFLEYSLEHQLPNFSECWWDHWIMDVILCNGFGIYCAMKTLEWLSMKPYHWQGLWNIPTYKGKIKRIAFQFTPYSWVKFEWKPASNLRRWLAVCGIIFMFLLAELNTFYLKFVLWMPPEHYLVLLRLVFFVHVGGIAMREIYDFMDDLKFHKKLGQQAWLVAAITVTEFLIVVKYDPHTLTLPLPFYVTQCWILGFMLILTWTIWRFFIRGNVHVQ
;
A
#
# COMPACT_ATOMS: atom_id res chain seq x y z
N TRP A 1 8.09 24.77 -12.42
CA TRP A 1 7.54 25.38 -11.21
C TRP A 1 6.14 24.84 -10.94
N ASP A 2 5.27 24.73 -11.94
CA ASP A 2 3.91 24.15 -11.78
C ASP A 2 3.86 22.68 -11.32
N LYS A 3 4.89 21.85 -11.60
CA LYS A 3 4.94 20.46 -11.11
C LYS A 3 5.15 20.33 -9.59
N LEU A 4 5.84 21.28 -8.95
CA LEU A 4 6.19 21.18 -7.52
C LEU A 4 5.00 21.51 -6.59
N ASP A 5 4.04 22.32 -7.04
CA ASP A 5 3.01 22.90 -6.15
C ASP A 5 1.91 21.91 -5.74
N GLY A 6 1.67 20.84 -6.51
CA GLY A 6 0.63 19.84 -6.20
C GLY A 6 1.14 18.40 -6.01
N PHE A 7 2.19 18.03 -6.74
CA PHE A 7 2.68 16.65 -6.80
C PHE A 7 3.32 16.18 -5.50
N VAL A 8 4.23 17.00 -4.94
CA VAL A 8 4.95 16.68 -3.71
C VAL A 8 4.00 16.50 -2.52
N PRO A 9 3.03 17.42 -2.27
CA PRO A 9 2.02 17.20 -1.24
C PRO A 9 1.16 15.95 -1.49
N ALA A 10 0.79 15.66 -2.75
CA ALA A 10 -0.02 14.50 -3.10
C ALA A 10 0.72 13.18 -2.83
N HIS A 11 1.99 13.08 -3.21
CA HIS A 11 2.83 11.91 -2.93
C HIS A 11 3.07 11.72 -1.44
N PHE A 12 3.46 12.78 -0.73
CA PHE A 12 3.65 12.73 0.71
C PHE A 12 2.38 12.29 1.45
N LEU A 13 1.23 12.94 1.18
CA LEU A 13 -0.04 12.61 1.83
C LEU A 13 -0.55 11.23 1.42
N GLY A 14 -0.38 10.86 0.16
CA GLY A 14 -0.74 9.54 -0.36
C GLY A 14 -0.01 8.44 0.39
N TRP A 15 1.31 8.54 0.50
CA TRP A 15 2.12 7.57 1.23
C TRP A 15 1.89 7.59 2.73
N TYR A 16 1.64 8.76 3.31
CA TYR A 16 1.24 8.87 4.70
C TYR A 16 -0.04 8.07 4.98
N LEU A 17 -1.09 8.27 4.18
CA LEU A 17 -2.37 7.57 4.34
C LEU A 17 -2.27 6.06 4.03
N LYS A 18 -1.55 5.67 2.97
CA LYS A 18 -1.28 4.26 2.65
C LYS A 18 -0.56 3.56 3.78
N THR A 19 0.41 4.22 4.41
CA THR A 19 1.16 3.65 5.54
C THR A 19 0.28 3.50 6.78
N LEU A 20 -0.66 4.42 7.05
CA LEU A 20 -1.64 4.24 8.13
C LEU A 20 -2.54 3.02 7.94
N MET A 21 -2.79 2.64 6.69
CA MET A 21 -3.54 1.44 6.31
C MET A 21 -2.72 0.15 6.41
N ILE A 22 -1.50 0.11 5.85
CA ILE A 22 -0.65 -1.11 5.80
C ILE A 22 0.07 -1.36 7.13
N ARG A 23 0.43 -0.28 7.84
CA ARG A 23 1.07 -0.27 9.17
C ARG A 23 2.39 -1.03 9.29
N ASP A 24 3.14 -1.12 8.19
CA ASP A 24 4.43 -1.77 8.16
C ASP A 24 5.41 -1.00 7.28
N TRP A 25 6.57 -0.64 7.84
CA TRP A 25 7.61 0.13 7.16
C TRP A 25 8.15 -0.61 5.93
N TRP A 26 8.46 -1.89 6.06
CA TRP A 26 9.11 -2.65 5.01
C TRP A 26 8.18 -2.91 3.84
N MET A 27 6.94 -3.31 4.10
CA MET A 27 5.95 -3.48 3.04
C MET A 27 5.70 -2.17 2.29
N CYS A 28 5.56 -1.03 2.99
CA CYS A 28 5.35 0.26 2.34
C CYS A 28 6.55 0.66 1.48
N MET A 29 7.78 0.50 1.96
CA MET A 29 8.99 0.79 1.18
C MET A 29 9.10 -0.11 -0.06
N ILE A 30 8.77 -1.40 0.07
CA ILE A 30 8.77 -2.33 -1.07
C ILE A 30 7.72 -1.91 -2.10
N ILE A 31 6.50 -1.58 -1.69
CA ILE A 31 5.45 -1.12 -2.61
C ILE A 31 5.89 0.18 -3.28
N SER A 32 6.50 1.12 -2.54
CA SER A 32 6.99 2.39 -3.07
C SER A 32 8.00 2.19 -4.18
N VAL A 33 9.06 1.43 -3.89
CA VAL A 33 10.10 1.13 -4.88
C VAL A 33 9.57 0.31 -6.06
N MET A 34 8.69 -0.67 -5.80
CA MET A 34 8.11 -1.49 -6.86
C MET A 34 7.18 -0.68 -7.77
N PHE A 35 6.49 0.32 -7.23
CA PHE A 35 5.62 1.19 -8.02
C PHE A 35 6.43 2.06 -8.97
N GLU A 36 7.51 2.71 -8.50
CA GLU A 36 8.43 3.44 -9.38
C GLU A 36 9.02 2.54 -10.48
N PHE A 37 9.37 1.30 -10.12
CA PHE A 37 9.85 0.34 -11.11
C PHE A 37 8.78 -0.04 -12.15
N LEU A 38 7.49 -0.08 -11.75
CA LEU A 38 6.38 -0.29 -12.67
C LEU A 38 6.18 0.92 -13.59
N GLU A 39 6.32 2.14 -13.08
CA GLU A 39 6.25 3.35 -13.91
C GLU A 39 7.33 3.35 -14.99
N TYR A 40 8.59 3.11 -14.62
CA TYR A 40 9.67 2.90 -15.59
C TYR A 40 9.38 1.78 -16.58
N SER A 41 8.81 0.68 -16.11
CA SER A 41 8.52 -0.47 -16.96
C SER A 41 7.43 -0.17 -17.99
N LEU A 42 6.50 0.73 -17.65
CA LEU A 42 5.26 0.99 -18.40
C LEU A 42 5.22 2.39 -19.03
N GLU A 43 6.31 3.16 -19.00
CA GLU A 43 6.42 4.48 -19.64
C GLU A 43 6.12 4.45 -21.15
N HIS A 44 6.44 3.35 -21.81
CA HIS A 44 6.14 3.12 -23.23
C HIS A 44 4.64 2.88 -23.50
N GLN A 45 3.87 2.48 -22.48
CA GLN A 45 2.41 2.31 -22.56
C GLN A 45 1.68 3.61 -22.21
N LEU A 46 2.13 4.30 -21.16
CA LEU A 46 1.52 5.53 -20.68
C LEU A 46 2.54 6.67 -20.61
N PRO A 47 2.39 7.74 -21.40
CA PRO A 47 3.32 8.87 -21.40
C PRO A 47 3.35 9.63 -20.07
N ASN A 48 2.33 9.45 -19.21
CA ASN A 48 2.31 10.00 -17.86
C ASN A 48 3.44 9.48 -16.96
N PHE A 49 3.99 8.30 -17.25
CA PHE A 49 5.07 7.69 -16.46
C PHE A 49 6.47 8.07 -16.97
N SER A 50 6.57 8.82 -18.07
CA SER A 50 7.85 9.24 -18.64
C SER A 50 8.40 10.45 -17.88
N GLU A 51 8.97 10.23 -16.71
CA GLU A 51 9.55 11.28 -15.87
C GLU A 51 11.09 11.23 -15.84
N CYS A 52 11.71 12.24 -15.23
CA CYS A 52 13.16 12.27 -15.11
C CYS A 52 13.62 11.21 -14.09
N TRP A 53 14.78 10.61 -14.32
CA TRP A 53 15.25 9.55 -13.44
C TRP A 53 15.39 9.95 -11.96
N TRP A 54 15.74 11.22 -11.73
CA TRP A 54 15.93 11.77 -10.40
C TRP A 54 14.59 12.07 -9.72
N ASP A 55 13.51 12.27 -10.49
CA ASP A 55 12.15 12.45 -9.96
C ASP A 55 11.74 11.15 -9.27
N HIS A 56 11.74 10.04 -9.99
CA HIS A 56 11.44 8.70 -9.45
C HIS A 56 12.25 8.37 -8.18
N TRP A 57 13.59 8.43 -8.24
CA TRP A 57 14.42 7.89 -7.16
C TRP A 57 14.65 8.85 -6.01
N ILE A 58 14.88 10.13 -6.31
CA ILE A 58 15.22 11.12 -5.27
C ILE A 58 13.94 11.79 -4.78
N MET A 59 13.12 12.33 -5.69
CA MET A 59 11.92 13.04 -5.30
C MET A 59 10.86 12.10 -4.76
N ASP A 60 10.52 11.03 -5.48
CA ASP A 60 9.42 10.15 -5.08
C ASP A 60 9.85 9.14 -4.01
N VAL A 61 10.75 8.20 -4.31
CA VAL A 61 11.12 7.16 -3.32
C VAL A 61 11.65 7.75 -2.02
N ILE A 62 12.63 8.65 -2.09
CA ILE A 62 13.35 9.12 -0.90
C ILE A 62 12.59 10.26 -0.22
N LEU A 63 12.30 11.35 -0.95
CA LEU A 63 11.78 12.57 -0.34
C LEU A 63 10.28 12.51 -0.07
N CYS A 64 9.43 12.17 -1.03
CA CYS A 64 7.99 12.23 -0.84
C CYS A 64 7.46 10.97 -0.16
N ASN A 65 7.72 9.82 -0.76
CA ASN A 65 7.20 8.52 -0.33
C ASN A 65 7.86 8.11 0.99
N GLY A 66 9.19 8.10 1.03
CA GLY A 66 9.98 7.74 2.21
C GLY A 66 9.67 8.63 3.43
N PHE A 67 9.57 9.94 3.23
CA PHE A 67 9.21 10.86 4.31
C PHE A 67 7.75 10.68 4.77
N GLY A 68 6.82 10.49 3.82
CA GLY A 68 5.41 10.19 4.13
C GLY A 68 5.27 8.91 4.98
N ILE A 69 5.96 7.85 4.58
CA ILE A 69 6.03 6.58 5.33
C ILE A 69 6.61 6.83 6.74
N TYR A 70 7.71 7.58 6.85
CA TYR A 70 8.34 7.88 8.14
C TYR A 70 7.40 8.63 9.10
N CYS A 71 6.77 9.71 8.63
CA CYS A 71 5.81 10.48 9.41
C CYS A 71 4.60 9.63 9.84
N ALA A 72 4.11 8.76 8.96
CA ALA A 72 3.02 7.85 9.28
C ALA A 72 3.43 6.81 10.33
N MET A 73 4.63 6.20 10.21
CA MET A 73 5.12 5.26 11.21
C MET A 73 5.26 5.92 12.60
N LYS A 74 5.72 7.18 12.67
CA LYS A 74 5.75 7.93 13.93
C LYS A 74 4.34 8.22 14.47
N THR A 75 3.38 8.49 13.59
CA THR A 75 1.98 8.63 13.98
C THR A 75 1.42 7.32 14.55
N LEU A 76 1.71 6.18 13.92
CA LEU A 76 1.29 4.85 14.37
C LEU A 76 1.88 4.51 15.74
N GLU A 77 3.16 4.82 15.96
CA GLU A 77 3.83 4.65 17.26
C GLU A 77 3.16 5.50 18.35
N TRP A 78 2.85 6.76 18.05
CA TRP A 78 2.11 7.65 18.96
C TRP A 78 0.69 7.16 19.26
N LEU A 79 -0.02 6.60 18.27
CA LEU A 79 -1.35 6.02 18.46
C LEU A 79 -1.32 4.73 19.29
N SER A 80 -0.25 3.93 19.18
CA SER A 80 -0.11 2.65 19.90
C SER A 80 0.23 2.82 21.39
N MET A 81 0.80 3.95 21.80
CA MET A 81 1.36 4.15 23.16
C MET A 81 0.43 4.94 24.10
N LYS A 82 -0.90 4.89 23.92
CA LYS A 82 -1.83 5.75 24.68
C LYS A 82 -2.29 5.15 26.02
N PRO A 83 -1.93 5.74 27.18
CA PRO A 83 -2.53 5.39 28.46
C PRO A 83 -3.97 5.94 28.53
N TYR A 84 -4.92 5.12 28.98
CA TYR A 84 -6.32 5.53 29.09
C TYR A 84 -6.58 6.21 30.45
N HIS A 85 -7.03 7.47 30.42
CA HIS A 85 -7.40 8.20 31.63
C HIS A 85 -8.92 8.24 31.80
N TRP A 86 -9.44 7.46 32.75
CA TRP A 86 -10.87 7.35 33.07
C TRP A 86 -11.44 8.47 33.98
N GLN A 87 -10.83 9.66 34.00
CA GLN A 87 -11.35 10.77 34.82
C GLN A 87 -12.67 11.31 34.23
N GLY A 88 -13.49 12.12 34.91
CA GLY A 88 -14.62 12.84 34.29
C GLY A 88 -14.19 14.16 33.63
N LEU A 89 -14.93 14.67 32.63
CA LEU A 89 -14.63 15.98 32.01
C LEU A 89 -14.72 17.13 33.02
N TRP A 90 -15.60 16.99 34.01
CA TRP A 90 -15.82 17.90 35.13
C TRP A 90 -14.65 17.94 36.13
N ASN A 91 -13.85 16.87 36.19
CA ASN A 91 -12.70 16.78 37.09
C ASN A 91 -11.43 17.43 36.51
N ILE A 92 -11.49 17.98 35.29
CA ILE A 92 -10.35 18.65 34.64
C ILE A 92 -10.47 20.16 34.88
N PRO A 93 -9.54 20.77 35.65
CA PRO A 93 -9.66 22.17 36.06
C PRO A 93 -9.38 23.15 34.91
N THR A 94 -8.62 22.75 33.89
CA THR A 94 -8.20 23.65 32.81
C THR A 94 -9.01 23.48 31.53
N TYR A 95 -9.38 24.59 30.88
CA TYR A 95 -10.02 24.58 29.56
C TYR A 95 -9.16 23.89 28.49
N LYS A 96 -7.84 24.12 28.51
CA LYS A 96 -6.89 23.42 27.63
C LYS A 96 -6.94 21.90 27.83
N GLY A 97 -7.06 21.42 29.08
CA GLY A 97 -7.21 20.00 29.39
C GLY A 97 -8.54 19.42 28.88
N LYS A 98 -9.63 20.18 28.99
CA LYS A 98 -10.95 19.78 28.46
C LYS A 98 -10.91 19.65 26.94
N ILE A 99 -10.37 20.65 26.23
CA ILE A 99 -10.23 20.61 24.76
C ILE A 99 -9.33 19.46 24.33
N LYS A 100 -8.17 19.28 25.00
CA LYS A 100 -7.26 18.16 24.74
C LYS A 100 -7.99 16.82 24.86
N ARG A 101 -8.77 16.64 25.93
CA ARG A 101 -9.55 15.42 26.15
C ARG A 101 -10.60 15.18 25.07
N ILE A 102 -11.35 16.22 24.68
CA ILE A 102 -12.35 16.11 23.61
C ILE A 102 -11.66 15.70 22.30
N ALA A 103 -10.52 16.31 21.97
CA ALA A 103 -9.74 15.93 20.79
C ALA A 103 -9.29 14.46 20.84
N PHE A 104 -8.90 13.94 22.01
CA PHE A 104 -8.53 12.53 22.17
C PHE A 104 -9.69 11.54 21.99
N GLN A 105 -10.95 11.95 22.13
CA GLN A 105 -12.11 11.07 21.88
C GLN A 105 -12.27 10.72 20.39
N PHE A 106 -11.77 11.57 19.50
CA PHE A 106 -11.74 11.29 18.06
C PHE A 106 -10.57 10.37 17.66
N THR A 107 -9.75 9.96 18.63
CA THR A 107 -8.69 8.97 18.39
C THR A 107 -9.19 7.57 18.75
N PRO A 108 -8.73 6.53 18.04
CA PRO A 108 -9.22 5.16 18.20
C PRO A 108 -8.99 4.63 19.61
N TYR A 109 -9.95 3.84 20.11
CA TYR A 109 -9.89 3.24 21.45
C TYR A 109 -8.67 2.35 21.67
N SER A 110 -8.37 1.50 20.68
CA SER A 110 -7.19 0.64 20.65
C SER A 110 -6.58 0.68 19.26
N TRP A 111 -5.27 0.80 19.18
CA TRP A 111 -4.55 0.79 17.91
C TRP A 111 -3.65 -0.45 17.82
N VAL A 112 -4.08 -1.43 17.01
CA VAL A 112 -3.35 -2.69 16.86
C VAL A 112 -2.17 -2.50 15.91
N LYS A 113 -0.98 -2.85 16.39
CA LYS A 113 0.25 -2.95 15.58
C LYS A 113 0.22 -4.24 14.76
N PHE A 114 0.51 -4.15 13.48
CA PHE A 114 0.56 -5.33 12.61
C PHE A 114 1.97 -5.91 12.59
N GLU A 115 2.10 -7.18 12.94
CA GLU A 115 3.34 -7.94 12.85
C GLU A 115 3.23 -9.02 11.76
N TRP A 116 3.43 -8.62 10.51
CA TRP A 116 3.25 -9.49 9.35
C TRP A 116 4.16 -10.72 9.36
N LYS A 117 5.42 -10.56 9.82
CA LYS A 117 6.43 -11.64 9.94
C LYS A 117 6.50 -12.51 8.66
N PRO A 118 6.77 -11.92 7.48
CA PRO A 118 6.71 -12.62 6.19
C PRO A 118 7.58 -13.89 6.13
N ALA A 119 8.77 -13.87 6.74
CA ALA A 119 9.71 -14.98 6.73
C ALA A 119 9.45 -16.09 7.77
N SER A 120 8.31 -16.03 8.48
CA SER A 120 7.95 -16.99 9.55
C SER A 120 7.34 -18.29 8.99
N ASN A 121 6.44 -18.19 8.02
CA ASN A 121 5.85 -19.35 7.36
C ASN A 121 5.53 -19.03 5.90
N LEU A 122 5.45 -20.07 5.06
CA LEU A 122 5.22 -19.92 3.63
C LEU A 122 3.86 -19.23 3.34
N ARG A 123 2.84 -19.51 4.15
CA ARG A 123 1.50 -18.91 4.01
C ARG A 123 1.53 -17.38 4.16
N ARG A 124 2.24 -16.85 5.17
CA ARG A 124 2.42 -15.43 5.46
C ARG A 124 3.31 -14.77 4.41
N TRP A 125 4.34 -15.46 3.94
CA TRP A 125 5.16 -15.00 2.82
C TRP A 125 4.30 -14.77 1.56
N LEU A 126 3.60 -15.82 1.11
CA LEU A 126 2.74 -15.75 -0.08
C LEU A 126 1.61 -14.73 0.08
N ALA A 127 1.03 -14.62 1.28
CA ALA A 127 0.02 -13.61 1.56
C ALA A 127 0.57 -12.18 1.48
N VAL A 128 1.77 -11.91 2.02
CA VAL A 128 2.41 -10.59 1.89
C VAL A 128 2.73 -10.28 0.42
N CYS A 129 3.24 -11.25 -0.35
CA CYS A 129 3.41 -11.09 -1.80
C CYS A 129 2.09 -10.78 -2.51
N GLY A 130 1.01 -11.48 -2.14
CA GLY A 130 -0.33 -11.25 -2.68
C GLY A 130 -0.89 -9.87 -2.33
N ILE A 131 -0.68 -9.39 -1.10
CA ILE A 131 -1.06 -8.03 -0.68
C ILE A 131 -0.31 -6.99 -1.50
N ILE A 132 1.01 -7.13 -1.65
CA ILE A 132 1.85 -6.22 -2.47
C ILE A 132 1.34 -6.21 -3.91
N PHE A 133 1.09 -7.37 -4.51
CA PHE A 133 0.55 -7.47 -5.87
C PHE A 133 -0.80 -6.76 -6.01
N MET A 134 -1.75 -7.00 -5.10
CA MET A 134 -3.07 -6.38 -5.15
C MET A 134 -3.01 -4.87 -4.96
N PHE A 135 -2.09 -4.36 -4.13
CA PHE A 135 -1.85 -2.93 -3.97
C PHE A 135 -1.32 -2.31 -5.27
N LEU A 136 -0.25 -2.88 -5.84
CA LEU A 136 0.34 -2.38 -7.08
C LEU A 136 -0.68 -2.41 -8.23
N LEU A 137 -1.49 -3.47 -8.33
CA LEU A 137 -2.56 -3.56 -9.32
C LEU A 137 -3.63 -2.48 -9.11
N ALA A 138 -4.08 -2.25 -7.88
CA ALA A 138 -5.07 -1.22 -7.58
C ALA A 138 -4.54 0.20 -7.87
N GLU A 139 -3.25 0.44 -7.61
CA GLU A 139 -2.60 1.71 -7.94
C GLU A 139 -2.48 1.89 -9.45
N LEU A 140 -1.99 0.87 -10.16
CA LEU A 140 -1.86 0.87 -11.62
C LEU A 140 -3.21 1.10 -12.31
N ASN A 141 -4.27 0.43 -11.85
CA ASN A 141 -5.64 0.64 -12.33
C ASN A 141 -6.07 2.12 -12.25
N THR A 142 -5.61 2.89 -11.26
CA THR A 142 -5.90 4.33 -11.17
C THR A 142 -5.44 5.07 -12.43
N PHE A 143 -4.25 4.74 -12.91
CA PHE A 143 -3.62 5.39 -14.07
C PHE A 143 -4.19 4.87 -15.39
N TYR A 144 -4.45 3.57 -15.48
CA TYR A 144 -5.04 3.01 -16.69
C TYR A 144 -6.51 3.38 -16.86
N LEU A 145 -7.31 3.38 -15.79
CA LEU A 145 -8.72 3.75 -15.90
C LEU A 145 -8.88 5.21 -16.35
N LYS A 146 -8.08 6.15 -15.82
CA LYS A 146 -8.14 7.54 -16.30
C LYS A 146 -7.75 7.64 -17.78
N PHE A 147 -6.79 6.84 -18.23
CA PHE A 147 -6.35 6.82 -19.62
C PHE A 147 -7.43 6.25 -20.54
N VAL A 148 -7.94 5.05 -20.23
CA VAL A 148 -8.98 4.36 -21.00
C VAL A 148 -10.29 5.15 -21.06
N LEU A 149 -10.65 5.83 -19.97
CA LEU A 149 -11.87 6.64 -19.88
C LEU A 149 -11.67 8.09 -20.33
N TRP A 150 -10.47 8.45 -20.83
CA TRP A 150 -10.15 9.81 -21.30
C TRP A 150 -10.42 10.89 -20.26
N MET A 151 -10.17 10.59 -18.98
CA MET A 151 -10.38 11.52 -17.87
C MET A 151 -9.13 12.36 -17.59
N PRO A 152 -9.27 13.67 -17.35
CA PRO A 152 -8.13 14.50 -16.93
C PRO A 152 -7.62 14.06 -15.55
N PRO A 153 -6.31 14.24 -15.25
CA PRO A 153 -5.73 13.83 -13.97
C PRO A 153 -6.40 14.45 -12.74
N GLU A 154 -6.87 15.68 -12.86
CA GLU A 154 -7.52 16.45 -11.78
C GLU A 154 -9.00 16.10 -11.59
N HIS A 155 -9.51 15.13 -12.34
CA HIS A 155 -10.93 14.77 -12.28
C HIS A 155 -11.30 14.24 -10.89
N TYR A 156 -12.36 14.79 -10.30
CA TYR A 156 -12.82 14.48 -8.94
C TYR A 156 -13.11 12.98 -8.73
N LEU A 157 -13.48 12.23 -9.77
CA LEU A 157 -13.69 10.78 -9.69
C LEU A 157 -12.41 10.02 -9.30
N VAL A 158 -11.24 10.47 -9.75
CA VAL A 158 -9.95 9.86 -9.38
C VAL A 158 -9.70 10.07 -7.89
N LEU A 159 -9.93 11.30 -7.39
CA LEU A 159 -9.81 11.61 -5.97
C LEU A 159 -10.81 10.82 -5.12
N LEU A 160 -12.08 10.76 -5.53
CA LEU A 160 -13.12 9.99 -4.84
C LEU A 160 -12.76 8.50 -4.77
N ARG A 161 -12.20 7.93 -5.85
CA ARG A 161 -11.72 6.56 -5.86
C ARG A 161 -10.59 6.34 -4.86
N LEU A 162 -9.59 7.22 -4.83
CA LEU A 162 -8.48 7.14 -3.87
C LEU A 162 -8.98 7.22 -2.43
N VAL A 163 -9.89 8.16 -2.13
CA VAL A 163 -10.52 8.28 -0.82
C VAL A 163 -11.27 7.00 -0.46
N PHE A 164 -12.08 6.47 -1.37
CA PHE A 164 -12.81 5.22 -1.16
C PHE A 164 -11.85 4.07 -0.82
N PHE A 165 -10.82 3.85 -1.63
CA PHE A 165 -9.85 2.76 -1.45
C PHE A 165 -9.07 2.86 -0.14
N VAL A 166 -8.71 4.06 0.33
CA VAL A 166 -8.05 4.22 1.64
C VAL A 166 -8.96 3.75 2.78
N HIS A 167 -10.27 4.06 2.70
CA HIS A 167 -11.22 3.70 3.74
C HIS A 167 -11.54 2.20 3.75
N VAL A 168 -11.94 1.63 2.60
CA VAL A 168 -12.23 0.18 2.53
C VAL A 168 -10.96 -0.66 2.68
N GLY A 169 -9.83 -0.19 2.17
CA GLY A 169 -8.54 -0.84 2.28
C GLY A 169 -8.05 -0.93 3.73
N GLY A 170 -8.28 0.10 4.54
CA GLY A 170 -7.97 0.06 5.98
C GLY A 170 -8.68 -1.08 6.71
N ILE A 171 -9.96 -1.32 6.40
CA ILE A 171 -10.75 -2.41 6.98
C ILE A 171 -10.29 -3.77 6.41
N ALA A 172 -10.10 -3.86 5.09
CA ALA A 172 -9.61 -5.05 4.42
C ALA A 172 -8.24 -5.51 4.97
N MET A 173 -7.31 -4.58 5.18
CA MET A 173 -5.99 -4.88 5.75
C MET A 173 -6.09 -5.44 7.17
N ARG A 174 -7.02 -4.92 7.98
CA ARG A 174 -7.29 -5.47 9.31
C ARG A 174 -7.86 -6.89 9.24
N GLU A 175 -8.83 -7.13 8.34
CA GLU A 175 -9.41 -8.46 8.13
C GLU A 175 -8.38 -9.48 7.63
N ILE A 176 -7.50 -9.08 6.70
CA ILE A 176 -6.40 -9.93 6.19
C ILE A 176 -5.44 -10.27 7.33
N TYR A 177 -5.07 -9.29 8.15
CA TYR A 177 -4.20 -9.52 9.31
C TYR A 177 -4.84 -10.52 10.29
N ASP A 178 -6.10 -10.32 10.66
CA ASP A 178 -6.83 -11.20 11.58
C ASP A 178 -7.10 -12.60 10.99
N PHE A 179 -7.13 -12.74 9.67
CA PHE A 179 -7.21 -14.03 8.98
C PHE A 179 -5.87 -14.79 9.01
N MET A 180 -4.74 -14.08 9.00
CA MET A 180 -3.41 -14.69 9.04
C MET A 180 -2.89 -14.99 10.44
N ASP A 181 -3.38 -14.25 11.45
CA ASP A 181 -3.00 -14.46 12.85
C ASP A 181 -3.81 -15.59 13.51
N ASP A 182 -5.01 -15.88 12.98
CA ASP A 182 -5.84 -16.97 13.49
C ASP A 182 -5.32 -18.35 13.05
N LEU A 183 -5.15 -19.24 14.03
CA LEU A 183 -4.71 -20.62 13.82
C LEU A 183 -5.85 -21.53 13.32
N LYS A 184 -7.11 -21.07 13.37
CA LYS A 184 -8.27 -21.86 12.95
C LYS A 184 -8.32 -21.97 11.41
N PHE A 185 -8.10 -23.19 10.92
CA PHE A 185 -8.10 -23.51 9.48
C PHE A 185 -9.37 -23.11 8.72
N HIS A 186 -10.53 -23.10 9.38
CA HIS A 186 -11.84 -22.86 8.75
C HIS A 186 -12.25 -21.38 8.69
N LYS A 187 -11.44 -20.45 9.18
CA LYS A 187 -11.77 -19.03 9.12
C LYS A 187 -11.82 -18.61 7.65
N LYS A 188 -12.83 -17.84 7.28
CA LYS A 188 -12.92 -17.26 5.92
C LYS A 188 -12.21 -15.90 5.91
N LEU A 189 -11.67 -15.53 4.76
CA LEU A 189 -11.20 -14.18 4.52
C LEU A 189 -12.39 -13.21 4.67
N GLY A 190 -12.14 -12.05 5.27
CA GLY A 190 -13.18 -11.06 5.55
C GLY A 190 -13.87 -10.52 4.30
N GLN A 191 -15.07 -9.99 4.48
CA GLN A 191 -15.92 -9.54 3.38
C GLN A 191 -15.33 -8.32 2.66
N GLN A 192 -14.73 -7.38 3.40
CA GLN A 192 -14.13 -6.19 2.80
C GLN A 192 -12.88 -6.54 2.00
N ALA A 193 -12.07 -7.48 2.48
CA ALA A 193 -10.92 -7.97 1.72
C ALA A 193 -11.34 -8.61 0.37
N TRP A 194 -12.41 -9.41 0.36
CA TRP A 194 -12.99 -9.94 -0.88
C TRP A 194 -13.55 -8.86 -1.79
N LEU A 195 -14.26 -7.87 -1.22
CA LEU A 195 -14.84 -6.77 -1.99
C LEU A 195 -13.76 -5.94 -2.68
N VAL A 196 -12.71 -5.54 -1.94
CA VAL A 196 -11.58 -4.78 -2.50
C VAL A 196 -10.91 -5.59 -3.62
N ALA A 197 -10.70 -6.91 -3.41
CA ALA A 197 -10.14 -7.75 -4.46
C ALA A 197 -11.02 -7.82 -5.70
N ALA A 198 -12.34 -7.99 -5.53
CA ALA A 198 -13.29 -8.02 -6.63
C ALA A 198 -13.33 -6.69 -7.41
N ILE A 199 -13.29 -5.55 -6.71
CA ILE A 199 -13.23 -4.22 -7.33
C ILE A 199 -11.95 -4.10 -8.16
N THR A 200 -10.78 -4.35 -7.56
CA THR A 200 -9.49 -4.26 -8.26
C THR A 200 -9.42 -5.16 -9.49
N VAL A 201 -9.90 -6.40 -9.38
CA VAL A 201 -9.95 -7.33 -10.54
C VAL A 201 -10.91 -6.82 -11.61
N THR A 202 -12.08 -6.33 -11.22
CA THR A 202 -13.07 -5.80 -12.19
C THR A 202 -12.53 -4.58 -12.92
N GLU A 203 -11.88 -3.67 -12.21
CA GLU A 203 -11.22 -2.50 -12.80
C GLU A 203 -10.14 -2.90 -13.80
N PHE A 204 -9.32 -3.89 -13.46
CA PHE A 204 -8.32 -4.42 -14.38
C PHE A 204 -8.97 -5.03 -15.63
N LEU A 205 -10.05 -5.79 -15.48
CA LEU A 205 -10.80 -6.36 -16.61
C LEU A 205 -11.42 -5.28 -17.50
N ILE A 206 -11.86 -4.16 -16.94
CA ILE A 206 -12.32 -2.99 -17.71
C ILE A 206 -11.17 -2.45 -18.56
N VAL A 207 -9.99 -2.25 -17.97
CA VAL A 207 -8.80 -1.77 -18.70
C VAL A 207 -8.47 -2.72 -19.86
N VAL A 208 -8.38 -4.03 -19.60
CA VAL A 208 -8.09 -5.06 -20.61
C VAL A 208 -9.12 -5.06 -21.73
N LYS A 209 -10.40 -4.87 -21.40
CA LYS A 209 -11.49 -4.90 -22.38
C LYS A 209 -11.50 -3.69 -23.32
N TYR A 210 -11.23 -2.50 -22.79
CA TYR A 210 -11.45 -1.26 -23.53
C TYR A 210 -10.19 -0.72 -24.24
N ASP A 211 -8.98 -1.09 -23.81
CA ASP A 211 -7.74 -0.73 -24.52
C ASP A 211 -6.72 -1.87 -24.58
N PRO A 212 -7.01 -2.94 -25.34
CA PRO A 212 -6.09 -4.06 -25.47
C PRO A 212 -4.83 -3.67 -26.24
N HIS A 213 -4.89 -2.69 -27.15
CA HIS A 213 -3.76 -2.32 -28.01
C HIS A 213 -2.57 -1.82 -27.18
N THR A 214 -2.82 -0.85 -26.28
CA THR A 214 -1.78 -0.30 -25.40
C THR A 214 -1.18 -1.38 -24.48
N LEU A 215 -2.01 -2.28 -23.95
CA LEU A 215 -1.54 -3.37 -23.08
C LEU A 215 -0.72 -4.44 -23.81
N THR A 216 -0.99 -4.65 -25.10
CA THR A 216 -0.26 -5.62 -25.93
C THR A 216 1.08 -5.10 -26.46
N LEU A 217 1.42 -3.83 -26.19
CA LEU A 217 2.73 -3.29 -26.55
C LEU A 217 3.82 -4.10 -25.84
N PRO A 218 4.81 -4.62 -26.59
CA PRO A 218 5.84 -5.45 -26.00
C PRO A 218 6.72 -4.62 -25.07
N LEU A 219 6.94 -5.15 -23.86
CA LEU A 219 7.90 -4.56 -22.94
C LEU A 219 9.29 -4.49 -23.59
N PRO A 220 10.04 -3.39 -23.39
CA PRO A 220 11.42 -3.33 -23.85
C PRO A 220 12.25 -4.51 -23.30
N PHE A 221 13.21 -4.98 -24.11
CA PHE A 221 13.96 -6.20 -23.79
C PHE A 221 14.68 -6.12 -22.43
N TYR A 222 15.32 -4.98 -22.12
CA TYR A 222 16.00 -4.77 -20.85
C TYR A 222 15.04 -4.82 -19.65
N VAL A 223 13.85 -4.22 -19.77
CA VAL A 223 12.80 -4.27 -18.74
C VAL A 223 12.38 -5.72 -18.48
N THR A 224 12.14 -6.47 -19.56
CA THR A 224 11.74 -7.88 -19.48
C THR A 224 12.81 -8.71 -18.75
N GLN A 225 14.09 -8.52 -19.06
CA GLN A 225 15.19 -9.20 -18.38
C GLN A 225 15.23 -8.86 -16.88
N CYS A 226 15.02 -7.60 -16.52
CA CYS A 226 14.98 -7.18 -15.12
C CYS A 226 13.83 -7.84 -14.35
N TRP A 227 12.63 -7.92 -14.93
CA TRP A 227 11.50 -8.63 -14.32
C TRP A 227 11.77 -10.13 -14.15
N ILE A 228 12.30 -10.78 -15.19
CA ILE A 228 12.67 -12.21 -15.12
C ILE A 228 13.69 -12.43 -14.00
N LEU A 229 14.73 -11.60 -13.91
CA LEU A 229 15.72 -11.68 -12.85
C LEU A 229 15.08 -11.49 -11.47
N GLY A 230 14.20 -10.48 -11.31
CA GLY A 230 13.47 -10.23 -10.07
C GLY A 230 12.62 -11.42 -9.63
N PHE A 231 11.84 -12.00 -10.54
CA PHE A 231 11.05 -13.21 -10.26
C PHE A 231 11.94 -14.40 -9.87
N MET A 232 13.04 -14.61 -10.58
CA MET A 232 14.00 -15.68 -10.27
C MET A 232 14.64 -15.48 -8.89
N LEU A 233 14.97 -14.25 -8.49
CA LEU A 233 15.51 -13.94 -7.17
C LEU A 233 14.47 -14.21 -6.06
N ILE A 234 13.22 -13.75 -6.24
CA ILE A 234 12.13 -13.99 -5.29
C ILE A 234 11.86 -15.49 -5.15
N LEU A 235 11.82 -16.22 -6.26
CA LEU A 235 11.61 -17.66 -6.27
C LEU A 235 12.76 -18.40 -5.57
N THR A 236 14.00 -18.07 -5.91
CA THR A 236 15.20 -18.66 -5.32
C THR A 236 15.25 -18.41 -3.81
N TRP A 237 14.96 -17.18 -3.38
CA TRP A 237 14.87 -16.84 -1.95
C TRP A 237 13.76 -17.62 -1.25
N THR A 238 12.59 -17.76 -1.88
CA THR A 238 11.45 -18.52 -1.33
C THR A 238 11.82 -20.00 -1.14
N ILE A 239 12.41 -20.62 -2.16
CA ILE A 239 12.86 -22.01 -2.11
C ILE A 239 13.94 -22.18 -1.03
N TRP A 240 14.95 -21.32 -1.04
CA TRP A 240 16.06 -21.38 -0.09
C TRP A 240 15.58 -21.21 1.36
N ARG A 241 14.71 -20.22 1.62
CA ARG A 241 14.25 -19.91 2.99
C ARG A 241 13.34 -20.99 3.56
N PHE A 242 12.35 -21.46 2.79
CA PHE A 242 11.29 -22.30 3.32
C PHE A 242 11.52 -23.80 3.11
N PHE A 243 12.25 -24.20 2.06
CA PHE A 243 12.48 -25.61 1.75
C PHE A 243 13.90 -26.07 2.08
N ILE A 244 14.92 -25.21 1.91
CA ILE A 244 16.31 -25.61 2.20
C ILE A 244 16.66 -25.31 3.66
N ARG A 245 16.60 -24.04 4.06
CA ARG A 245 16.97 -23.60 5.42
C ARG A 245 15.97 -24.03 6.49
N GLY A 246 14.68 -24.11 6.16
CA GLY A 246 13.63 -24.59 7.07
C GLY A 246 13.87 -26.02 7.56
N ASN A 247 14.44 -26.88 6.70
CA ASN A 247 14.74 -28.27 7.04
C ASN A 247 15.97 -28.43 7.96
N VAL A 248 16.87 -27.43 8.00
CA VAL A 248 18.10 -27.48 8.81
C VAL A 248 17.83 -27.28 10.32
N HIS A 249 16.64 -26.78 10.70
CA HIS A 249 16.25 -26.61 12.11
C HIS A 249 15.33 -27.73 12.64
N VAL A 250 15.12 -28.79 11.86
CA VAL A 250 14.27 -29.96 12.23
C VAL A 250 15.09 -31.25 12.35
N GLN A 251 16.42 -31.17 12.30
CA GLN A 251 17.36 -32.22 12.73
C GLN A 251 18.06 -31.80 14.01
#